data_AF-A0A961D431-F1
#
_entry.id   AF-A0A961D431-F1
#
_cell.length_a   1.000
_cell.length_b   1.000
_cell.length_c   1.000
_cell.angle_alpha   90.00
_cell.angle_beta   90.00
_cell.angle_gamma   90.00
#
_symmetry.space_group_name_H-M   'P 1'
#
loop_
_entity.id
_entity.type
_entity.pdbx_description
1 polymer ?
#
loop_
_entity_poly.entity_id
_entity_poly.type
_entity_poly.pdbx_seq_one_letter_code
_entity_poly.pdbx_strand_id
1 'polypeptide(L)' 'VVVTHEMGFAREVADTLVFMDGGVVVEAGDPTEVLTNPQRERTKAFLSKVL' A
#
# COMPACT_ATOMS: atom_id res chain seq x y z
N VAL A 1 -0.39 -11.76 9.24
CA VAL A 1 -0.92 -10.45 8.79
C VAL A 1 -0.29 -9.38 9.65
N VAL A 2 0.33 -8.38 9.03
CA VAL A 2 1.04 -7.29 9.72
C VAL A 2 0.43 -5.96 9.27
N VAL A 3 0.16 -5.06 10.21
CA VAL A 3 -0.21 -3.66 9.94
C VAL A 3 1.01 -2.80 10.27
N THR A 4 1.50 -2.02 9.31
CA THR A 4 2.71 -1.23 9.48
C THR A 4 2.71 0.00 8.60
N HIS A 5 3.48 1.01 9.01
CA HIS A 5 3.82 2.19 8.21
C HIS A 5 5.22 2.07 7.57
N GLU A 6 5.95 1.00 7.87
CA GLU A 6 7.29 0.73 7.32
C GLU A 6 7.18 0.15 5.91
N MET A 7 7.08 1.02 4.90
CA MET A 7 6.85 0.62 3.50
C MET A 7 7.99 -0.24 2.92
N GLY A 8 9.25 0.03 3.32
CA GLY A 8 10.40 -0.77 2.90
C GLY A 8 10.33 -2.22 3.39
N PHE A 9 9.97 -2.40 4.66
CA PHE A 9 9.72 -3.72 5.23
C PHE A 9 8.57 -4.44 4.51
N ALA A 10 7.47 -3.73 4.25
CA ALA A 10 6.33 -4.30 3.55
C ALA A 10 6.69 -4.71 2.11
N ARG A 11 7.55 -3.95 1.43
CA ARG A 11 8.04 -4.28 0.09
C ARG A 11 8.94 -5.51 0.07
N GLU A 12 9.77 -5.70 1.08
CA GLU A 12 10.76 -6.79 1.12
C GLU A 12 10.18 -8.12 1.58
N VAL A 13 9.19 -8.10 2.49
CA VAL A 13 8.78 -9.30 3.22
C VAL A 13 7.34 -9.74 2.92
N ALA A 14 6.48 -8.84 2.45
CA ALA A 14 5.08 -9.20 2.22
C ALA A 14 4.88 -9.89 0.86
N ASP A 15 4.02 -10.91 0.82
CA ASP A 15 3.55 -11.50 -0.44
C ASP A 15 2.43 -10.66 -1.08
N THR A 16 1.72 -9.86 -0.27
CA THR A 16 0.59 -9.03 -0.70
C THR A 16 0.48 -7.82 0.20
N LEU A 17 0.31 -6.64 -0.40
CA LEU A 17 0.05 -5.39 0.30
C LEU A 17 -1.41 -5.02 0.17
N VAL A 18 -2.02 -4.55 1.25
CA VAL A 18 -3.41 -4.10 1.30
C VAL A 18 -3.43 -2.67 1.83
N PHE A 19 -3.94 -1.75 1.01
CA PHE A 19 -4.23 -0.39 1.42
C PHE A 19 -5.72 -0.27 1.80
N MET A 20 -5.97 0.23 3.00
CA MET A 20 -7.30 0.43 3.55
C MET A 20 -7.53 1.91 3.86
N ASP A 21 -8.74 2.38 3.59
CA ASP A 21 -9.20 3.73 3.95
C ASP A 21 -10.72 3.71 4.11
N GLY A 22 -11.24 4.46 5.09
CA GLY A 22 -12.68 4.52 5.38
C GLY A 22 -13.32 3.17 5.76
N GLY A 23 -12.54 2.25 6.32
CA GLY A 23 -13.03 0.92 6.73
C GLY A 23 -13.20 -0.09 5.59
N VAL A 24 -12.72 0.22 4.38
CA VAL A 24 -12.76 -0.69 3.22
C VAL A 24 -11.35 -0.91 2.64
N VAL A 25 -11.17 -2.04 1.96
CA VAL A 25 -9.97 -2.27 1.14
C VAL A 25 -10.11 -1.42 -0.13
N VAL A 26 -9.20 -0.48 -0.30
CA VAL A 26 -9.17 0.40 -1.47
C VAL A 26 -8.33 -0.20 -2.59
N GLU A 27 -7.18 -0.79 -2.22
CA GLU A 27 -6.26 -1.40 -3.17
C GLU A 27 -5.53 -2.57 -2.51
N ALA A 28 -5.28 -3.64 -3.28
CA ALA A 28 -4.48 -4.77 -2.83
C ALA A 28 -3.75 -5.38 -4.02
N GLY A 29 -2.55 -5.88 -3.80
CA GLY A 29 -1.73 -6.47 -4.86
C GLY A 29 -0.29 -6.72 -4.43
N ASP A 30 0.59 -6.90 -5.42
CA ASP A 30 2.02 -7.00 -5.17
C ASP A 30 2.52 -5.72 -4.46
N PRO A 31 3.34 -5.83 -3.39
CA PRO A 31 3.80 -4.66 -2.67
C PRO A 31 4.58 -3.67 -3.54
N THR A 32 5.40 -4.15 -4.49
CA THR A 32 6.14 -3.27 -5.39
C THR A 32 5.18 -2.55 -6.32
N GLU A 33 4.19 -3.23 -6.90
CA GLU A 33 3.20 -2.59 -7.77
C GLU A 33 2.35 -1.55 -7.03
N VAL A 34 1.80 -1.89 -5.85
CA VAL A 34 0.94 -0.96 -5.10
C VAL A 34 1.73 0.26 -4.60
N LEU A 35 3.01 0.11 -4.26
CA LEU A 35 3.84 1.21 -3.77
C LEU A 35 4.44 2.09 -4.89
N THR A 36 4.80 1.51 -6.04
CA THR A 36 5.51 2.23 -7.12
C THR A 36 4.61 2.63 -8.29
N ASN A 37 3.53 1.87 -8.53
CA ASN A 37 2.55 2.12 -9.57
C ASN A 37 1.11 1.91 -9.04
N PRO A 38 0.70 2.64 -7.99
CA PRO A 38 -0.65 2.56 -7.44
C PRO A 38 -1.70 2.89 -8.51
N GLN A 39 -2.74 2.08 -8.63
CA GLN A 39 -3.81 2.24 -9.61
C GLN A 39 -4.98 3.07 -9.09
N ARG A 40 -5.17 3.16 -7.76
CA ARG A 40 -6.27 3.94 -7.18
C ARG A 40 -5.84 5.35 -6.80
N GLU A 41 -6.66 6.33 -7.15
CA GLU A 41 -6.42 7.74 -6.81
C GLU A 41 -6.26 7.99 -5.30
N ARG A 42 -7.02 7.24 -4.47
CA ARG A 42 -6.87 7.32 -3.00
C ARG A 42 -5.50 6.81 -2.53
N THR A 43 -5.02 5.69 -3.08
CA THR A 43 -3.69 5.15 -2.75
C THR A 43 -2.59 6.11 -3.21
N LYS A 44 -2.70 6.66 -4.43
CA LYS A 44 -1.78 7.70 -4.95
C LYS A 44 -1.72 8.90 -4.01
N ALA A 45 -2.87 9.44 -3.63
CA ALA A 45 -2.98 10.61 -2.75
C ALA A 45 -2.47 10.35 -1.32
N PHE A 46 -2.55 9.11 -0.86
CA PHE A 46 -1.95 8.70 0.40
C PHE A 46 -0.42 8.62 0.29
N LEU A 47 0.08 7.87 -0.69
CA LEU A 47 1.52 7.67 -0.88
C LEU A 47 2.25 8.99 -1.16
N SER A 48 1.64 9.94 -1.88
CA SER A 48 2.23 11.26 -2.13
C SER A 48 2.42 12.15 -0.89
N LYS A 49 1.85 11.76 0.26
CA LYS A 49 2.01 12.47 1.54
C LYS A 49 3.00 11.78 2.47
N VAL A 50 3.32 10.53 2.19
CA VAL A 50 4.14 9.65 3.03
C VAL A 50 5.53 9.42 2.42
N LEU A 51 5.61 9.43 1.09
CA LEU A 51 6.84 9.35 0.30
C LEU A 51 7.40 10.73 -0.05
#